data_AF-M5RJ50-F1
#
_entry.id   AF-M5RJ50-F1
#
_cell.length_a   1.000
_cell.length_b   1.000
_cell.length_c   1.000
_cell.angle_alpha   90.00
_cell.angle_beta   90.00
_cell.angle_gamma   90.00
#
_symmetry.space_group_name_H-M   'P 1'
#
loop_
_entity.id
_entity.type
_entity.pdbx_description
1 polymer ?
#
loop_
_entity_poly.entity_id
_entity_poly.type
_entity_poly.pdbx_seq_one_letter_code
_entity_poly.pdbx_strand_id
1 'polypeptide(L)'
;MISNAKWIWGGRNGHAAPANQEMWIRKKFDLPSEVLQSGSVLTCDNEFALYVNGTKAGSSNDWTSLQSIELANLLRKGSNELLFQAKNAGNTPNAAGLFFAAKLLLEDQTQLSIVSDPSWEFHPDIAKPLPHPKNARPKAPTEGWNKVSVVQPVNAWSDLIHREAAATLANVTGSSRHMPMVRASLMKNNALMQSLGRPIRDQIVSMRPSSLTTLEAIDLANEPSLAEAFATGADRWNDDTWNSTDELVYHLFQSALTRAPTKSEAALFRDVLGDSPTTAQLQDALWAICMLPEFMLIR
;
A
#
# COMPACT_ATOMS: atom_id res chain seq x y z
N MET A 1 5.45 -2.10 -18.72
CA MET A 1 4.64 -2.90 -17.78
C MET A 1 3.18 -2.45 -17.76
N ILE A 2 2.84 -1.25 -17.25
CA ILE A 2 1.53 -0.62 -17.53
C ILE A 2 1.32 -0.45 -19.05
N SER A 3 2.40 -0.17 -19.77
CA SER A 3 2.45 -0.11 -21.24
C SER A 3 1.88 -1.34 -21.98
N ASN A 4 1.81 -2.50 -21.32
CA ASN A 4 1.33 -3.74 -21.95
C ASN A 4 -0.16 -3.99 -21.66
N ALA A 5 -0.74 -3.28 -20.69
CA ALA A 5 -2.16 -3.36 -20.40
C ALA A 5 -2.94 -2.70 -21.53
N LYS A 6 -4.03 -3.35 -21.93
CA LYS A 6 -4.92 -2.93 -23.01
C LYS A 6 -6.29 -2.62 -22.45
N TRP A 7 -6.99 -1.69 -23.08
CA TRP A 7 -8.42 -1.52 -22.83
C TRP A 7 -9.17 -2.72 -23.41
N ILE A 8 -10.02 -3.35 -22.59
CA ILE A 8 -10.78 -4.55 -22.97
C ILE A 8 -12.27 -4.33 -22.72
N TRP A 9 -13.11 -4.94 -23.55
CA TRP A 9 -14.57 -4.91 -23.36
C TRP A 9 -15.24 -6.16 -23.94
N GLY A 10 -16.46 -6.45 -23.48
CA GLY A 10 -17.29 -7.51 -24.03
C GLY A 10 -18.12 -7.04 -25.23
N GLY A 11 -17.92 -7.67 -26.38
CA GLY A 11 -18.63 -7.31 -27.61
C GLY A 11 -17.76 -7.47 -28.85
N ARG A 12 -18.25 -6.98 -29.98
CA ARG A 12 -17.54 -7.05 -31.26
C ARG A 12 -16.43 -5.99 -31.31
N ASN A 13 -15.21 -6.41 -31.63
CA ASN A 13 -14.06 -5.51 -31.76
C ASN A 13 -14.35 -4.34 -32.72
N GLY A 14 -13.89 -3.13 -32.34
CA GLY A 14 -14.02 -1.91 -33.14
C GLY A 14 -15.41 -1.30 -33.21
N HIS A 15 -16.38 -1.78 -32.42
CA HIS A 15 -17.73 -1.23 -32.37
C HIS A 15 -17.99 -0.54 -31.03
N ALA A 16 -18.82 0.51 -31.05
CA ALA A 16 -19.31 1.12 -29.83
C ALA A 16 -20.12 0.11 -29.02
N ALA A 17 -19.93 0.12 -27.70
CA ALA A 17 -20.68 -0.73 -26.80
C ALA A 17 -22.14 -0.25 -26.72
N PRO A 18 -23.13 -1.15 -26.61
CA PRO A 18 -24.51 -0.75 -26.36
C PRO A 18 -24.62 0.11 -25.10
N ALA A 19 -25.56 1.07 -25.14
CA ALA A 19 -25.89 1.89 -23.99
C ALA A 19 -26.46 1.04 -22.85
N ASN A 20 -26.13 1.39 -21.60
CA ASN A 20 -26.55 0.65 -20.40
C ASN A 20 -26.20 -0.85 -20.42
N GLN A 21 -25.17 -1.22 -21.19
CA GLN A 21 -24.68 -2.59 -21.18
C GLN A 21 -23.96 -2.85 -19.86
N GLU A 22 -24.44 -3.83 -19.13
CA GLU A 22 -23.72 -4.38 -17.99
C GLU A 22 -23.21 -5.78 -18.37
N MET A 23 -22.05 -6.18 -17.85
CA MET A 23 -21.52 -7.53 -18.01
C MET A 23 -20.61 -7.96 -16.85
N TRP A 24 -20.30 -9.25 -16.79
CA TRP A 24 -19.17 -9.74 -16.03
C TRP A 24 -17.92 -9.79 -16.91
N ILE A 25 -16.76 -9.40 -16.37
CA ILE A 25 -15.46 -9.63 -16.98
C ILE A 25 -14.56 -10.32 -15.95
N ARG A 26 -13.86 -11.39 -16.31
CA ARG A 26 -13.01 -12.15 -15.38
C ARG A 26 -11.62 -12.45 -15.90
N LYS A 27 -10.72 -12.70 -14.95
CA LYS A 27 -9.40 -13.28 -15.15
C LYS A 27 -9.13 -14.34 -14.10
N LYS A 28 -8.82 -15.55 -14.54
CA LYS A 28 -8.31 -16.63 -13.69
C LYS A 28 -6.82 -16.83 -13.91
N PHE A 29 -6.11 -17.12 -12.84
CA PHE A 29 -4.66 -17.38 -12.83
C PHE A 29 -4.27 -18.10 -11.55
N ASP A 30 -3.12 -18.78 -11.60
CA ASP A 30 -2.55 -19.47 -10.45
C ASP A 30 -1.29 -18.74 -9.96
N LEU A 31 -1.12 -18.68 -8.64
CA LEU A 31 0.08 -18.12 -7.99
C LEU A 31 0.94 -19.25 -7.40
N PRO A 32 2.26 -19.27 -7.66
CA PRO A 32 3.15 -20.32 -7.17
C PRO A 32 3.44 -20.22 -5.66
N SER A 33 3.32 -19.02 -5.09
CA SER A 33 3.55 -18.72 -3.68
C SER A 33 2.58 -17.64 -3.17
N GLU A 34 2.56 -17.42 -1.85
CA GLU A 34 1.77 -16.37 -1.21
C GLU A 34 2.27 -14.98 -1.62
N VAL A 35 1.36 -13.99 -1.58
CA VAL A 35 1.67 -12.62 -1.98
C VAL A 35 2.25 -11.85 -0.81
N LEU A 36 3.48 -11.37 -0.96
CA LEU A 36 4.18 -10.54 0.03
C LEU A 36 3.73 -9.08 -0.09
N GLN A 37 3.70 -8.54 -1.31
CA GLN A 37 3.25 -7.18 -1.61
C GLN A 37 2.45 -7.16 -2.91
N SER A 38 1.49 -6.24 -2.99
CA SER A 38 0.79 -6.02 -4.24
C SER A 38 0.33 -4.58 -4.40
N GLY A 39 0.22 -4.16 -5.66
CA GLY A 39 -0.52 -2.96 -6.01
C GLY A 39 -1.21 -3.14 -7.34
N SER A 40 -2.41 -2.60 -7.45
CA SER A 40 -3.15 -2.54 -8.70
C SER A 40 -3.66 -1.15 -9.01
N VAL A 41 -3.76 -0.84 -10.30
CA VAL A 41 -4.39 0.36 -10.83
C VAL A 41 -5.42 -0.05 -11.86
N LEU A 42 -6.60 0.56 -11.78
CA LEU A 42 -7.70 0.21 -12.65
C LEU A 42 -8.70 1.35 -12.82
N THR A 43 -9.41 1.31 -13.94
CA THR A 43 -10.56 2.17 -14.23
C THR A 43 -11.45 1.48 -15.25
N CYS A 44 -12.70 1.90 -15.32
CA CYS A 44 -13.67 1.41 -16.28
C CYS A 44 -14.53 2.57 -16.76
N ASP A 45 -14.69 2.72 -18.08
CA ASP A 45 -15.68 3.62 -18.65
C ASP A 45 -17.00 2.82 -18.83
N ASN A 46 -18.00 2.97 -17.97
CA ASN A 46 -18.19 4.03 -16.95
C ASN A 46 -18.04 3.57 -15.50
N GLU A 47 -18.45 2.36 -15.18
CA GLU A 47 -18.51 1.90 -13.78
C GLU A 47 -17.98 0.48 -13.64
N PHE A 48 -17.38 0.20 -12.50
CA PHE A 48 -16.99 -1.15 -12.13
C PHE A 48 -17.20 -1.46 -10.65
N ALA A 49 -17.39 -2.75 -10.36
CA ALA A 49 -17.15 -3.33 -9.04
C ALA A 49 -16.21 -4.53 -9.19
N LEU A 50 -15.08 -4.50 -8.47
CA LEU A 50 -14.08 -5.56 -8.45
C LEU A 50 -14.32 -6.50 -7.26
N TYR A 51 -14.32 -7.78 -7.55
CA TYR A 51 -14.33 -8.89 -6.60
C TYR A 51 -13.09 -9.75 -6.82
N VAL A 52 -12.39 -10.07 -5.75
CA VAL A 52 -11.21 -10.95 -5.75
C VAL A 52 -11.57 -12.16 -4.92
N ASN A 53 -11.56 -13.35 -5.54
CA ASN A 53 -11.96 -14.60 -4.88
C ASN A 53 -13.34 -14.52 -4.20
N GLY A 54 -14.26 -13.74 -4.77
CA GLY A 54 -15.62 -13.51 -4.27
C GLY A 54 -15.74 -12.42 -3.18
N THR A 55 -14.64 -11.84 -2.71
CA THR A 55 -14.64 -10.71 -1.76
C THR A 55 -14.60 -9.39 -2.52
N LYS A 56 -15.48 -8.45 -2.20
CA LYS A 56 -15.48 -7.12 -2.84
C LYS A 56 -14.21 -6.36 -2.46
N ALA A 57 -13.43 -5.97 -3.47
CA ALA A 57 -12.16 -5.26 -3.30
C ALA A 57 -12.31 -3.75 -3.49
N GLY A 58 -13.20 -3.32 -4.38
CA GLY A 58 -13.47 -1.91 -4.64
C GLY A 58 -14.52 -1.69 -5.71
N SER A 59 -14.91 -0.45 -5.92
CA SER A 59 -15.83 -0.04 -6.98
C SER A 59 -15.68 1.44 -7.28
N SER A 60 -15.91 1.85 -8.52
CA SER A 60 -16.01 3.24 -8.95
C SER A 60 -17.08 3.39 -10.01
N ASN A 61 -17.69 4.58 -10.07
CA ASN A 61 -18.59 5.02 -11.13
C ASN A 61 -18.04 6.25 -11.89
N ASP A 62 -16.77 6.57 -11.68
CA ASP A 62 -16.06 7.67 -12.33
C ASP A 62 -14.79 7.12 -12.99
N TRP A 63 -14.79 7.10 -14.33
CA TRP A 63 -13.67 6.60 -15.11
C TRP A 63 -12.47 7.55 -15.12
N THR A 64 -12.70 8.84 -14.83
CA THR A 64 -11.65 9.87 -14.82
C THR A 64 -10.75 9.78 -13.58
N SER A 65 -11.17 9.01 -12.57
CA SER A 65 -10.45 8.77 -11.33
C SER A 65 -9.88 7.35 -11.29
N LEU A 66 -8.57 7.20 -11.51
CA LEU A 66 -7.91 5.91 -11.39
C LEU A 66 -8.03 5.37 -9.96
N GLN A 67 -8.54 4.16 -9.83
CA GLN A 67 -8.62 3.49 -8.55
C GLN A 67 -7.35 2.68 -8.32
N SER A 68 -6.90 2.65 -7.07
CA SER A 68 -5.82 1.79 -6.66
C SER A 68 -6.24 0.89 -5.53
N ILE A 69 -5.97 -0.40 -5.68
CA ILE A 69 -6.43 -1.45 -4.77
C ILE A 69 -5.26 -2.37 -4.41
N GLU A 70 -5.07 -2.59 -3.11
CA GLU A 70 -4.18 -3.61 -2.56
C GLU A 70 -4.87 -4.98 -2.67
N LEU A 71 -4.15 -5.99 -3.18
CA LEU A 71 -4.67 -7.33 -3.48
C LEU A 71 -4.07 -8.45 -2.62
N ALA A 72 -2.99 -8.25 -1.88
CA ALA A 72 -2.23 -9.32 -1.21
C ALA A 72 -3.08 -10.03 -0.16
N ASN A 73 -3.95 -9.29 0.55
CA ASN A 73 -4.87 -9.90 1.52
C ASN A 73 -6.09 -10.58 0.89
N LEU A 74 -6.27 -10.44 -0.42
CA LEU A 74 -7.40 -11.01 -1.17
C LEU A 74 -6.97 -12.18 -2.06
N LEU A 75 -5.69 -12.24 -2.41
CA LEU A 75 -5.07 -13.30 -3.18
C LEU A 75 -4.51 -14.39 -2.25
N ARG A 76 -4.24 -15.56 -2.82
CA ARG A 76 -3.71 -16.74 -2.11
C ARG A 76 -2.81 -17.55 -3.03
N LYS A 77 -1.96 -18.42 -2.48
CA LYS A 77 -1.29 -19.44 -3.30
C LYS A 77 -2.29 -20.33 -4.03
N GLY A 78 -1.97 -20.71 -5.27
CA GLY A 78 -2.84 -21.49 -6.14
C GLY A 78 -3.87 -20.62 -6.87
N SER A 79 -5.10 -21.14 -7.01
CA SER A 79 -6.08 -20.56 -7.92
C SER A 79 -6.76 -19.30 -7.39
N ASN A 80 -6.72 -18.25 -8.21
CA ASN A 80 -7.32 -16.95 -7.96
C ASN A 80 -8.21 -16.49 -9.12
N GLU A 81 -9.22 -15.70 -8.79
CA GLU A 81 -10.12 -15.06 -9.74
C GLU A 81 -10.26 -13.56 -9.45
N LEU A 82 -10.04 -12.74 -10.47
CA LEU A 82 -10.52 -11.36 -10.52
C LEU A 82 -11.82 -11.35 -11.30
N LEU A 83 -12.87 -10.78 -10.72
CA LEU A 83 -14.18 -10.67 -11.30
C LEU A 83 -14.67 -9.22 -11.23
N PHE A 84 -14.95 -8.65 -12.38
CA PHE A 84 -15.50 -7.32 -12.55
C PHE A 84 -16.96 -7.41 -12.93
N GLN A 85 -17.81 -6.70 -12.20
CA GLN A 85 -19.08 -6.23 -12.76
C GLN A 85 -18.78 -4.90 -13.44
N ALA A 86 -18.93 -4.84 -14.76
CA ALA A 86 -18.62 -3.64 -15.54
C ALA A 86 -19.89 -3.10 -16.20
N LYS A 87 -20.03 -1.76 -16.23
CA LYS A 87 -21.18 -1.08 -16.81
C LYS A 87 -20.74 0.05 -17.73
N ASN A 88 -21.29 0.02 -18.93
CA ASN A 88 -21.27 1.14 -19.86
C ASN A 88 -22.54 1.98 -19.66
N ALA A 89 -22.40 3.18 -19.11
CA ALA A 89 -23.52 4.07 -18.84
C ALA A 89 -23.83 4.96 -20.06
N GLY A 90 -25.04 5.53 -20.09
CA GLY A 90 -25.49 6.44 -21.14
C GLY A 90 -26.75 5.97 -21.84
N ASN A 91 -27.25 6.80 -22.76
CA ASN A 91 -28.54 6.56 -23.44
C ASN A 91 -28.38 6.12 -24.90
N THR A 92 -27.15 6.19 -25.44
CA THR A 92 -26.79 5.85 -26.82
C THR A 92 -25.47 5.09 -26.85
N PRO A 93 -25.23 4.21 -27.83
CA PRO A 93 -23.96 3.49 -27.92
C PRO A 93 -22.75 4.43 -27.88
N ASN A 94 -21.79 4.12 -27.01
CA ASN A 94 -20.60 4.91 -26.71
C ASN A 94 -19.37 4.00 -26.49
N ALA A 95 -18.20 4.61 -26.33
CA ALA A 95 -16.98 3.89 -26.03
C ALA A 95 -17.04 3.34 -24.60
N ALA A 96 -16.70 2.06 -24.42
CA ALA A 96 -16.63 1.41 -23.12
C ALA A 96 -15.36 0.58 -23.04
N GLY A 97 -14.77 0.49 -21.86
CA GLY A 97 -13.54 -0.24 -21.68
C GLY A 97 -13.15 -0.37 -20.23
N LEU A 98 -12.60 -1.52 -19.88
CA LEU A 98 -11.94 -1.80 -18.61
C LEU A 98 -10.43 -1.78 -18.83
N PHE A 99 -9.73 -1.07 -17.95
CA PHE A 99 -8.28 -1.08 -17.84
C PHE A 99 -7.87 -1.63 -16.48
N PHE A 100 -6.94 -2.58 -16.46
CA PHE A 100 -6.39 -3.14 -15.23
C PHE A 100 -4.90 -3.45 -15.37
N ALA A 101 -4.12 -3.06 -14.38
CA ALA A 101 -2.73 -3.48 -14.25
C ALA A 101 -2.38 -3.67 -12.78
N ALA A 102 -1.75 -4.80 -12.45
CA ALA A 102 -1.28 -5.11 -11.12
C ALA A 102 0.15 -5.63 -11.13
N LYS A 103 0.89 -5.32 -10.06
CA LYS A 103 2.20 -5.89 -9.74
C LYS A 103 2.10 -6.64 -8.42
N LEU A 104 2.67 -7.84 -8.41
CA LEU A 104 2.75 -8.69 -7.24
C LEU A 104 4.22 -9.02 -6.97
N LEU A 105 4.62 -8.97 -5.71
CA LEU A 105 5.83 -9.59 -5.19
C LEU A 105 5.39 -10.76 -4.32
N LEU A 106 5.86 -11.96 -4.62
CA LEU A 106 5.55 -13.16 -3.86
C LEU A 106 6.61 -13.43 -2.78
N GLU A 107 6.30 -14.29 -1.82
CA GLU A 107 7.23 -14.68 -0.74
C GLU A 107 8.50 -15.37 -1.26
N ASP A 108 8.43 -16.05 -2.41
CA ASP A 108 9.59 -16.66 -3.08
C ASP A 108 10.41 -15.64 -3.91
N GLN A 109 10.15 -14.34 -3.71
CA GLN A 109 10.74 -13.21 -4.43
C GLN A 109 10.37 -13.11 -5.92
N THR A 110 9.46 -13.96 -6.41
CA THR A 110 8.95 -13.86 -7.79
C THR A 110 8.16 -12.57 -7.94
N GLN A 111 8.48 -11.79 -8.98
CA GLN A 111 7.68 -10.65 -9.40
C GLN A 111 6.75 -11.04 -10.54
N LEU A 112 5.45 -10.83 -10.34
CA LEU A 112 4.42 -11.11 -11.35
C LEU A 112 3.70 -9.82 -11.73
N SER A 113 3.17 -9.80 -12.95
CA SER A 113 2.30 -8.72 -13.41
C SER A 113 1.05 -9.29 -14.06
N ILE A 114 -0.09 -8.75 -13.68
CA ILE A 114 -1.40 -9.12 -14.21
C ILE A 114 -1.94 -7.88 -14.92
N VAL A 115 -2.21 -8.00 -16.22
CA VAL A 115 -2.67 -6.88 -17.04
C VAL A 115 -3.94 -7.26 -17.78
N SER A 116 -4.79 -6.27 -18.09
CA SER A 116 -5.93 -6.43 -18.99
C SER A 116 -5.43 -6.71 -20.41
N ASP A 117 -5.81 -7.86 -20.96
CA ASP A 117 -5.33 -8.35 -22.27
C ASP A 117 -6.38 -9.29 -22.91
N PRO A 118 -6.17 -9.80 -24.14
CA PRO A 118 -7.12 -10.69 -24.83
C PRO A 118 -7.38 -12.05 -24.16
N SER A 119 -6.65 -12.41 -23.10
CA SER A 119 -6.87 -13.66 -22.37
C SER A 119 -7.99 -13.58 -21.32
N TRP A 120 -8.56 -12.39 -21.12
CA TRP A 120 -9.71 -12.17 -20.24
C TRP A 120 -11.00 -12.65 -20.92
N GLU A 121 -12.00 -12.93 -20.09
CA GLU A 121 -13.29 -13.45 -20.56
C GLU A 121 -14.42 -12.55 -20.06
N PHE A 122 -15.53 -12.47 -20.80
CA PHE A 122 -16.74 -11.77 -20.39
C PHE A 122 -17.99 -12.66 -20.47
N HIS A 123 -18.99 -12.33 -19.67
CA HIS A 123 -20.30 -12.95 -19.69
C HIS A 123 -21.39 -11.86 -19.78
N PRO A 124 -22.28 -11.90 -20.80
CA PRO A 124 -23.28 -10.85 -21.02
C PRO A 124 -24.45 -10.90 -20.03
N ASP A 125 -24.69 -12.05 -19.40
CA ASP A 125 -25.80 -12.22 -18.46
C ASP A 125 -25.41 -11.76 -17.05
N ILE A 126 -26.20 -10.84 -16.50
CA ILE A 126 -26.19 -10.47 -15.08
C ILE A 126 -27.58 -10.77 -14.51
N ALA A 127 -28.12 -11.96 -14.78
CA ALA A 127 -29.47 -12.42 -14.45
C ALA A 127 -29.96 -12.10 -13.03
N LYS A 128 -29.07 -11.74 -12.10
CA LYS A 128 -29.42 -10.99 -10.89
C LYS A 128 -28.34 -9.94 -10.64
N PRO A 129 -28.61 -8.62 -10.78
CA PRO A 129 -27.88 -7.67 -9.96
C PRO A 129 -28.13 -8.14 -8.54
N LEU A 130 -27.07 -8.52 -7.81
CA LEU A 130 -27.29 -8.76 -6.39
C LEU A 130 -27.92 -7.50 -5.81
N PRO A 131 -28.93 -7.63 -4.94
CA PRO A 131 -29.42 -6.47 -4.21
C PRO A 131 -28.23 -5.81 -3.51
N HIS A 132 -28.39 -4.57 -3.09
CA HIS A 132 -27.46 -3.95 -2.15
C HIS A 132 -27.73 -4.44 -0.70
N PRO A 133 -27.32 -5.64 -0.25
CA PRO A 133 -26.80 -5.78 1.09
C PRO A 133 -25.29 -5.76 0.99
N LYS A 134 -24.66 -5.00 1.89
CA LYS A 134 -23.22 -4.74 1.96
C LYS A 134 -22.30 -5.99 1.96
N ASN A 135 -22.85 -7.21 1.98
CA ASN A 135 -22.13 -8.47 2.22
C ASN A 135 -22.48 -9.64 1.25
N ALA A 136 -23.26 -9.44 0.19
CA ALA A 136 -23.58 -10.54 -0.73
C ALA A 136 -22.42 -10.81 -1.73
N ARG A 137 -21.90 -12.04 -1.76
CA ARG A 137 -20.90 -12.47 -2.76
C ARG A 137 -21.58 -12.70 -4.10
N PRO A 138 -21.20 -12.00 -5.19
CA PRO A 138 -21.74 -12.30 -6.52
C PRO A 138 -21.36 -13.72 -6.91
N LYS A 139 -22.37 -14.52 -7.26
CA LYS A 139 -22.16 -15.84 -7.83
C LYS A 139 -21.95 -15.65 -9.32
N ALA A 140 -20.68 -15.64 -9.74
CA ALA A 140 -20.33 -15.58 -11.15
C ALA A 140 -20.98 -16.75 -11.92
N PRO A 141 -21.38 -16.54 -13.19
CA PRO A 141 -21.83 -17.63 -14.06
C PRO A 141 -20.76 -18.74 -14.18
N THR A 142 -21.17 -20.00 -14.16
CA THR A 142 -20.23 -21.14 -14.26
C THR A 142 -19.79 -21.40 -15.70
N GLU A 143 -20.69 -21.21 -16.67
CA GLU A 143 -20.48 -21.46 -18.10
C GLU A 143 -20.88 -20.23 -18.94
N GLY A 144 -20.70 -20.28 -20.26
CA GLY A 144 -21.13 -19.20 -21.17
C GLY A 144 -20.15 -18.03 -21.34
N TRP A 145 -18.90 -18.19 -20.91
CA TRP A 145 -17.87 -17.15 -20.99
C TRP A 145 -17.33 -17.01 -22.42
N ASN A 146 -17.24 -15.77 -22.89
CA ASN A 146 -16.72 -15.40 -24.20
C ASN A 146 -15.42 -14.62 -24.06
N LYS A 147 -14.56 -14.62 -25.09
CA LYS A 147 -13.32 -13.81 -25.05
C LYS A 147 -13.63 -12.33 -25.16
N VAL A 148 -12.93 -11.51 -24.39
CA VAL A 148 -13.01 -10.04 -24.54
C VAL A 148 -12.43 -9.58 -25.88
N SER A 149 -12.87 -8.43 -26.34
CA SER A 149 -12.25 -7.69 -27.43
C SER A 149 -11.33 -6.61 -26.88
N VAL A 150 -10.21 -6.37 -27.57
CA VAL A 150 -9.36 -5.20 -27.30
C VAL A 150 -10.03 -3.98 -27.89
N VAL A 151 -10.21 -2.94 -27.09
CA VAL A 151 -10.81 -1.67 -27.51
C VAL A 151 -9.70 -0.67 -27.79
N GLN A 152 -9.84 0.10 -28.87
CA GLN A 152 -8.94 1.21 -29.14
C GLN A 152 -9.27 2.35 -28.17
N PRO A 153 -8.31 2.84 -27.38
CA PRO A 153 -8.59 3.88 -26.40
C PRO A 153 -8.89 5.21 -27.09
N VAL A 154 -9.85 5.95 -26.54
CA VAL A 154 -9.99 7.36 -26.88
C VAL A 154 -8.84 8.17 -26.28
N ASN A 155 -8.56 9.36 -26.82
CA ASN A 155 -7.42 10.18 -26.38
C ASN A 155 -7.45 10.45 -24.87
N ALA A 156 -8.61 10.81 -24.32
CA ALA A 156 -8.76 11.10 -22.91
C ALA A 156 -8.40 9.91 -21.99
N TRP A 157 -8.69 8.67 -22.41
CA TRP A 157 -8.29 7.46 -21.69
C TRP A 157 -6.77 7.29 -21.69
N SER A 158 -6.13 7.48 -22.85
CA SER A 158 -4.68 7.36 -22.99
C SER A 158 -3.95 8.42 -22.16
N ASP A 159 -4.45 9.65 -22.17
CA ASP A 159 -3.90 10.77 -21.41
C ASP A 159 -4.00 10.55 -19.88
N LEU A 160 -5.08 9.95 -19.40
CA LEU A 160 -5.24 9.59 -17.99
C LEU A 160 -4.20 8.54 -17.56
N ILE A 161 -4.06 7.46 -18.34
CA ILE A 161 -3.14 6.38 -18.03
C ILE A 161 -1.67 6.86 -18.07
N HIS A 162 -1.29 7.65 -19.07
CA HIS A 162 0.07 8.16 -19.19
C HIS A 162 0.45 9.12 -18.05
N ARG A 163 -0.50 9.90 -17.56
CA ARG A 163 -0.27 10.90 -16.51
C ARG A 163 -0.13 10.29 -15.13
N GLU A 164 -0.99 9.34 -14.77
CA GLU A 164 -1.19 8.96 -13.37
C GLU A 164 -0.89 7.50 -13.06
N ALA A 165 -1.10 6.57 -14.02
CA ALA A 165 -1.13 5.15 -13.68
C ALA A 165 0.19 4.62 -13.09
N ALA A 166 1.34 5.12 -13.56
CA ALA A 166 2.65 4.70 -13.05
C ALA A 166 2.88 5.16 -11.60
N ALA A 167 2.55 6.41 -11.30
CA ALA A 167 2.69 6.97 -9.95
C ALA A 167 1.70 6.30 -8.98
N THR A 168 0.44 6.12 -9.40
CA THR A 168 -0.59 5.44 -8.62
C THR A 168 -0.20 4.00 -8.29
N LEU A 169 0.29 3.25 -9.27
CA LEU A 169 0.77 1.88 -9.06
C LEU A 169 1.98 1.85 -8.12
N ALA A 170 2.94 2.76 -8.27
CA ALA A 170 4.12 2.83 -7.40
C ALA A 170 3.74 3.09 -5.93
N ASN A 171 2.80 4.02 -5.69
CA ASN A 171 2.34 4.37 -4.34
C ASN A 171 1.72 3.18 -3.62
N VAL A 172 0.91 2.37 -4.32
CA VAL A 172 0.26 1.20 -3.70
C VAL A 172 1.20 0.01 -3.61
N THR A 173 2.06 -0.22 -4.60
CA THR A 173 3.04 -1.32 -4.53
C THR A 173 4.07 -1.09 -3.40
N GLY A 174 4.43 0.17 -3.11
CA GLY A 174 5.31 0.54 -1.99
C GLY A 174 4.65 0.50 -0.61
N SER A 175 3.32 0.38 -0.55
CA SER A 175 2.58 0.22 0.70
C SER A 175 2.64 -1.25 1.13
N SER A 176 3.78 -1.66 1.69
CA SER A 176 3.99 -3.03 2.20
C SER A 176 2.90 -3.44 3.19
N ARG A 177 2.63 -4.76 3.27
CA ARG A 177 1.80 -5.47 4.28
C ARG A 177 2.17 -5.13 5.74
N HIS A 178 3.26 -4.39 5.91
CA HIS A 178 3.90 -4.03 7.16
C HIS A 178 4.26 -2.54 7.28
N MET A 179 3.55 -1.62 6.62
CA MET A 179 3.57 -0.25 7.13
C MET A 179 2.66 -0.20 8.37
N PRO A 180 3.20 -0.20 9.60
CA PRO A 180 2.36 0.04 10.77
C PRO A 180 1.68 1.40 10.60
N MET A 181 0.47 1.54 11.16
CA MET A 181 -0.18 2.85 11.23
C MET A 181 0.71 3.81 12.04
N VAL A 182 1.54 4.61 11.37
CA VAL A 182 2.42 5.61 12.00
C VAL A 182 1.66 6.92 12.27
N ARG A 183 0.44 6.85 12.79
CA ARG A 183 -0.21 8.05 13.35
C ARG A 183 0.07 8.06 14.85
N ALA A 184 0.96 8.96 15.28
CA ALA A 184 1.25 9.18 16.69
C ALA A 184 -0.04 9.42 17.52
N SER A 185 -1.08 10.01 16.91
CA SER A 185 -2.39 10.20 17.54
C SER A 185 -3.13 8.90 17.85
N LEU A 186 -2.88 7.80 17.14
CA LEU A 186 -3.53 6.48 17.32
C LEU A 186 -2.70 5.52 18.19
N MET A 187 -1.45 5.87 18.52
CA MET A 187 -0.61 5.12 19.46
C MET A 187 -1.12 5.27 20.90
N LYS A 188 -1.19 4.17 21.65
CA LYS A 188 -1.52 4.18 23.08
C LYS A 188 -0.56 5.12 23.83
N ASN A 189 -1.09 5.94 24.74
CA ASN A 189 -0.24 6.78 25.57
C ASN A 189 0.49 5.90 26.60
N ASN A 190 1.81 6.00 26.68
CA ASN A 190 2.63 5.28 27.64
C ASN A 190 3.23 6.26 28.68
N ALA A 191 3.87 5.73 29.73
CA ALA A 191 4.42 6.53 30.83
C ALA A 191 5.43 7.57 30.34
N LEU A 192 6.39 7.17 29.49
CA LEU A 192 7.37 8.09 28.90
C LEU A 192 6.72 9.24 28.13
N MET A 193 5.71 8.96 27.31
CA MET A 193 4.98 10.00 26.59
C MET A 193 4.25 10.95 27.53
N GLN A 194 3.69 10.44 28.64
CA GLN A 194 3.09 11.29 29.67
C GLN A 194 4.14 12.19 30.33
N SER A 195 5.31 11.66 30.69
CA SER A 195 6.42 12.43 31.26
C SER A 195 6.98 13.48 30.29
N LEU A 196 6.92 13.23 28.98
CA LEU A 196 7.24 14.20 27.92
C LEU A 196 6.09 15.19 27.62
N GLY A 197 5.05 15.22 28.45
CA GLY A 197 3.96 16.18 28.36
C GLY A 197 2.86 15.83 27.35
N ARG A 198 2.69 14.55 26.98
CA ARG A 198 1.53 14.09 26.18
C ARG A 198 0.32 13.87 27.09
N PRO A 199 -0.72 14.72 27.01
CA PRO A 199 -1.92 14.56 27.81
C PRO A 199 -2.75 13.35 27.38
N ILE A 200 -3.57 12.85 28.30
CA ILE A 200 -4.61 11.86 27.99
C ILE A 200 -5.68 12.54 27.12
N ARG A 201 -6.33 11.78 26.23
CA ARG A 201 -7.29 12.31 25.23
C ARG A 201 -8.43 13.15 25.80
N ASP A 202 -8.78 12.95 27.07
CA ASP A 202 -9.87 13.66 27.75
C ASP A 202 -9.42 14.98 28.41
N GLN A 203 -8.11 15.26 28.45
CA GLN A 203 -7.56 16.50 28.99
C GLN A 203 -7.23 17.48 27.87
N ILE A 204 -7.96 18.59 27.83
CA ILE A 204 -7.68 19.71 26.95
C ILE A 204 -6.81 20.70 27.72
N VAL A 205 -5.57 20.89 27.27
CA VAL A 205 -4.65 21.91 27.79
C VAL A 205 -4.55 23.05 26.78
N SER A 206 -4.82 24.27 27.24
CA SER A 206 -4.78 25.49 26.43
C SER A 206 -3.35 26.00 26.17
N MET A 207 -2.38 25.56 26.98
CA MET A 207 -0.96 25.88 26.82
C MET A 207 -0.10 24.66 27.17
N ARG A 208 1.09 24.58 26.58
CA ARG A 208 2.13 23.63 26.98
C ARG A 208 3.18 24.39 27.79
N PRO A 209 3.37 24.09 29.09
CA PRO A 209 4.45 24.67 29.88
C PRO A 209 5.82 24.37 29.27
N SER A 210 6.76 25.31 29.37
CA SER A 210 8.15 25.12 28.92
C SER A 210 9.05 24.45 29.95
N SER A 211 8.55 24.22 31.17
CA SER A 211 9.26 23.60 32.30
C SER A 211 8.57 22.31 32.72
N LEU A 212 9.37 21.29 33.04
CA LEU A 212 8.88 20.02 33.60
C LEU A 212 8.32 20.23 35.02
N THR A 213 7.25 19.50 35.34
CA THR A 213 6.80 19.38 36.72
C THR A 213 7.75 18.49 37.54
N THR A 214 7.71 18.60 38.87
CA THR A 214 8.55 17.77 39.74
C THR A 214 8.30 16.28 39.54
N LEU A 215 7.04 15.87 39.31
CA LEU A 215 6.70 14.48 39.06
C LEU A 215 7.27 14.00 37.72
N GLU A 216 7.10 14.77 36.65
CA GLU A 216 7.68 14.45 35.33
C GLU A 216 9.22 14.40 35.37
N ALA A 217 9.85 15.27 36.15
CA ALA A 217 11.30 15.27 36.34
C ALA A 217 11.79 14.05 37.13
N ILE A 218 11.05 13.62 38.16
CA ILE A 218 11.33 12.40 38.93
C ILE A 218 11.15 11.17 38.05
N ASP A 219 10.08 11.13 37.25
CA ASP A 219 9.83 10.05 36.29
C ASP A 219 10.97 10.00 35.26
N LEU A 220 11.31 11.11 34.60
CA LEU A 220 12.38 11.12 33.60
C LEU A 220 13.77 10.77 34.17
N ALA A 221 14.02 11.06 35.44
CA ALA A 221 15.31 10.77 36.09
C ALA A 221 15.46 9.32 36.57
N ASN A 222 14.37 8.68 36.99
CA ASN A 222 14.42 7.38 37.67
C ASN A 222 13.79 6.23 36.87
N GLU A 223 13.09 6.52 35.79
CA GLU A 223 12.29 5.53 35.07
C GLU A 223 13.15 4.83 33.99
N PRO A 224 13.24 3.47 34.02
CA PRO A 224 14.12 2.72 33.12
C PRO A 224 13.54 2.52 31.70
N SER A 225 12.27 2.80 31.44
CA SER A 225 11.62 2.50 30.15
C SER A 225 12.30 3.17 28.97
N LEU A 226 12.89 4.35 29.14
CA LEU A 226 13.65 4.97 28.05
C LEU A 226 14.87 4.11 27.67
N ALA A 227 15.62 3.64 28.66
CA ALA A 227 16.76 2.76 28.44
C ALA A 227 16.31 1.39 27.87
N GLU A 228 15.24 0.80 28.39
CA GLU A 228 14.66 -0.45 27.87
C GLU A 228 14.13 -0.30 26.44
N ALA A 229 13.56 0.86 26.10
CA ALA A 229 13.11 1.17 24.75
C ALA A 229 14.29 1.24 23.78
N PHE A 230 15.41 1.85 24.18
CA PHE A 230 16.64 1.85 23.39
C PHE A 230 17.23 0.45 23.25
N ALA A 231 17.26 -0.35 24.32
CA ALA A 231 17.73 -1.74 24.26
C ALA A 231 16.88 -2.60 23.31
N THR A 232 15.55 -2.52 23.44
CA THR A 232 14.61 -3.21 22.55
C THR A 232 14.77 -2.76 21.10
N GLY A 233 15.01 -1.46 20.88
CA GLY A 233 15.29 -0.91 19.56
C GLY A 233 16.58 -1.44 18.97
N ALA A 234 17.65 -1.48 19.78
CA ALA A 234 18.95 -2.02 19.39
C ALA A 234 18.87 -3.51 19.03
N ASP A 235 18.18 -4.33 19.83
CA ASP A 235 18.02 -5.76 19.52
C ASP A 235 17.33 -5.98 18.16
N ARG A 236 16.26 -5.23 17.89
CA ARG A 236 15.55 -5.30 16.59
C ARG A 236 16.45 -4.94 15.42
N TRP A 237 17.27 -3.90 15.58
CA TRP A 237 18.19 -3.48 14.53
C TRP A 237 19.35 -4.45 14.36
N ASN A 238 19.70 -5.23 15.39
CA ASN A 238 20.72 -6.26 15.29
C ASN A 238 20.18 -7.56 14.65
N ASP A 239 18.87 -7.82 14.77
CA ASP A 239 18.19 -8.91 14.06
C ASP A 239 18.09 -8.67 12.55
N ASP A 240 18.13 -7.41 12.11
CA ASP A 240 18.17 -7.04 10.69
C ASP A 240 19.55 -7.34 10.09
N THR A 241 19.57 -7.91 8.87
CA THR A 241 20.82 -8.26 8.18
C THR A 241 21.34 -7.06 7.38
N TRP A 242 22.38 -6.40 7.89
CA TRP A 242 23.08 -5.30 7.23
C TRP A 242 24.30 -5.79 6.47
N ASN A 243 24.56 -5.27 5.27
CA ASN A 243 25.74 -5.68 4.49
C ASN A 243 27.03 -5.02 5.02
N SER A 244 26.92 -3.90 5.72
CA SER A 244 28.05 -3.20 6.35
C SER A 244 27.60 -2.26 7.47
N THR A 245 28.52 -1.92 8.38
CA THR A 245 28.29 -0.89 9.41
C THR A 245 27.96 0.47 8.79
N ASP A 246 28.46 0.78 7.59
CA ASP A 246 28.14 2.03 6.90
C ASP A 246 26.68 2.11 6.45
N GLU A 247 26.15 1.00 5.96
CA GLU A 247 24.75 0.89 5.59
C GLU A 247 23.87 1.06 6.83
N LEU A 248 24.24 0.40 7.94
CA LEU A 248 23.56 0.55 9.22
C LEU A 248 23.54 2.03 9.67
N VAL A 249 24.69 2.71 9.68
CA VAL A 249 24.80 4.12 10.10
C VAL A 249 24.00 5.03 9.15
N TYR A 250 24.04 4.77 7.84
CA TYR A 250 23.24 5.51 6.88
C TYR A 250 21.74 5.38 7.17
N HIS A 251 21.26 4.15 7.37
CA HIS A 251 19.86 3.87 7.69
C HIS A 251 19.44 4.45 9.04
N LEU A 252 20.34 4.47 10.02
CA LEU A 252 20.12 5.05 11.33
C LEU A 252 19.83 6.56 11.23
N PHE A 253 20.70 7.30 10.54
CA PHE A 253 20.53 8.73 10.30
C PHE A 253 19.32 9.03 9.41
N GLN A 254 19.06 8.23 8.39
CA GLN A 254 17.91 8.43 7.52
C GLN A 254 16.60 8.21 8.27
N SER A 255 16.54 7.25 9.18
CA SER A 255 15.34 6.92 9.96
C SER A 255 15.09 7.92 11.10
N ALA A 256 16.15 8.35 11.79
CA ALA A 256 16.04 9.23 12.94
C ALA A 256 16.04 10.72 12.56
N LEU A 257 16.83 11.12 11.57
CA LEU A 257 17.07 12.51 11.19
C LEU A 257 16.56 12.89 9.80
N THR A 258 16.04 11.93 9.01
CA THR A 258 15.57 12.15 7.63
C THR A 258 16.62 12.71 6.66
N ARG A 259 17.91 12.58 7.01
CA ARG A 259 19.05 13.00 6.18
C ARG A 259 20.17 11.96 6.22
N ALA A 260 21.08 12.05 5.26
CA ALA A 260 22.32 11.27 5.29
C ALA A 260 23.28 11.77 6.39
N PRO A 261 24.11 10.90 6.98
CA PRO A 261 25.17 11.31 7.88
C PRO A 261 26.24 12.10 7.10
N THR A 262 26.84 13.09 7.75
CA THR A 262 28.04 13.74 7.24
C THR A 262 29.24 12.78 7.30
N LYS A 263 30.31 13.06 6.56
CA LYS A 263 31.52 12.21 6.57
C LYS A 263 32.12 12.03 7.97
N SER A 264 32.10 13.09 8.78
CA SER A 264 32.61 13.06 10.15
C SER A 264 31.72 12.25 11.09
N GLU A 265 30.40 12.41 10.98
CA GLU A 265 29.43 11.62 11.76
C GLU A 265 29.54 10.13 11.41
N ALA A 266 29.58 9.79 10.12
CA ALA A 266 29.72 8.42 9.66
C ALA A 266 30.99 7.76 10.19
N ALA A 267 32.12 8.47 10.15
CA ALA A 267 33.40 7.97 10.67
C ALA A 267 33.35 7.73 12.18
N LEU A 268 32.74 8.64 12.94
CA LEU A 268 32.64 8.52 14.40
C LEU A 268 31.74 7.35 14.81
N PHE A 269 30.58 7.20 14.17
CA PHE A 269 29.68 6.08 14.45
C PHE A 269 30.29 4.74 14.02
N ARG A 270 31.04 4.70 12.91
CA ARG A 270 31.77 3.49 12.51
C ARG A 270 32.83 3.08 13.52
N ASP A 271 33.57 4.05 14.08
CA ASP A 271 34.59 3.79 15.11
C ASP A 271 33.99 3.19 16.39
N VAL A 272 32.82 3.69 16.80
CA VAL A 272 32.11 3.21 17.99
C VAL A 272 31.46 1.84 17.78
N LEU A 273 30.86 1.60 16.60
CA LEU A 273 30.11 0.39 16.30
C LEU A 273 31.00 -0.79 15.85
N GLY A 274 32.14 -0.52 15.22
CA GLY A 274 33.03 -1.54 14.67
C GLY A 274 32.40 -2.36 13.53
N ASP A 275 33.00 -3.51 13.21
CA ASP A 275 32.55 -4.39 12.11
C ASP A 275 31.36 -5.28 12.49
N SER A 276 31.11 -5.46 13.78
CA SER A 276 30.01 -6.29 14.32
C SER A 276 29.48 -5.66 15.60
N PRO A 277 28.52 -4.72 15.49
CA PRO A 277 28.04 -3.96 16.64
C PRO A 277 27.31 -4.87 17.63
N THR A 278 27.61 -4.69 18.92
CA THR A 278 26.83 -5.30 19.99
C THR A 278 25.56 -4.50 20.27
N THR A 279 24.53 -5.12 20.88
CA THR A 279 23.31 -4.42 21.33
C THR A 279 23.65 -3.17 22.16
N ALA A 280 24.63 -3.24 23.06
CA ALA A 280 25.04 -2.12 23.90
C ALA A 280 25.60 -0.94 23.08
N GLN A 281 26.50 -1.21 22.12
CA GLN A 281 27.05 -0.16 21.26
C GLN A 281 25.98 0.50 20.39
N LEU A 282 25.01 -0.28 19.91
CA LEU A 282 23.92 0.23 19.10
C LEU A 282 22.91 1.03 19.94
N GLN A 283 22.68 0.60 21.19
CA GLN A 283 21.90 1.35 22.18
C GLN A 283 22.53 2.72 22.45
N ASP A 284 23.84 2.78 22.66
CA ASP A 284 24.58 4.03 22.89
C ASP A 284 24.52 4.95 21.65
N ALA A 285 24.64 4.38 20.45
CA ALA A 285 24.50 5.10 19.20
C ALA A 285 23.10 5.73 19.03
N LEU A 286 22.04 4.97 19.32
CA LEU A 286 20.66 5.48 19.32
C LEU A 286 20.48 6.62 20.33
N TRP A 287 21.03 6.44 21.53
CA TRP A 287 20.96 7.45 22.59
C TRP A 287 21.66 8.75 22.17
N ALA A 288 22.86 8.64 21.57
CA ALA A 288 23.60 9.79 21.07
C ALA A 288 22.82 10.58 20.02
N ILE A 289 22.13 9.90 19.10
CA ILE A 289 21.29 10.57 18.09
C ILE A 289 20.10 11.27 18.73
N CYS A 290 19.42 10.64 19.69
CA CYS A 290 18.28 11.26 20.37
C CYS A 290 18.66 12.50 21.18
N MET A 291 19.91 12.60 21.62
CA MET A 291 20.44 13.77 22.32
C MET A 291 20.89 14.90 21.38
N LEU A 292 20.87 14.69 20.06
CA LEU A 292 21.16 15.76 19.11
C LEU A 292 20.04 16.81 19.13
N PRO A 293 20.36 18.11 19.13
CA PRO A 293 19.36 19.18 19.02
C PRO A 293 18.48 19.03 17.78
N GLU A 294 19.06 18.51 16.69
CA GLU A 294 18.34 18.24 15.44
C GLU A 294 17.20 17.24 15.65
N PHE A 295 17.45 16.15 16.38
CA PHE A 295 16.41 15.14 16.67
C PHE A 295 15.23 15.74 17.42
N MET A 296 15.49 16.64 18.37
CA MET A 296 14.45 17.32 19.16
C MET A 296 13.62 18.33 18.33
N LEU A 297 14.11 18.75 17.16
CA LEU A 297 13.47 19.74 16.30
C LEU A 297 12.68 19.11 15.14
N ILE A 298 12.83 17.81 14.90
CA ILE A 298 12.07 17.07 13.90
C ILE A 298 10.61 16.98 14.38
N ARG A 299 9.70 17.60 13.62
CA ARG A 299 8.25 17.64 13.89
C ARG A 299 7.49 16.68 13.01
#